data_AF-A0A1G9J8R7-F1
#
_entry.id   AF-A0A1G9J8R7-F1
#
_cell.length_a   1.000
_cell.length_b   1.000
_cell.length_c   1.000
_cell.angle_alpha   90.00
_cell.angle_beta   90.00
_cell.angle_gamma   90.00
#
_symmetry.space_group_name_H-M   'P 1'
#
loop_
_entity.id
_entity.type
_entity.pdbx_description
1 polymer ?
#
loop_
_entity_poly.entity_id
_entity_poly.type
_entity_poly.pdbx_seq_one_letter_code
_entity_poly.pdbx_strand_id
1 'polypeptide(L)'
;MKFKIKIYNDYSKENIFPDVTVDPGIIVVRKCKFDGENIISYNDEKKVPQVALDEKSWSFLTKKEYELINKIEKAGVKLKDWDINIYRGILTGLNKAFLIDSQTRKKLIKEDSNSKKFIKKHIRGRNIFRYNYQFNDEWIILIKSGWTDKSRGEVSAEKYFRNELPAIYNYLSEIGNKIRNGEIKCKGKGLFERDDQGDYWWELRECDYYDKFLTPKIIYKDISERLAFAYDNENIYFNNTVYFLDSGKKYLLAILNSKLINFYYKRNSSNLGSRASRGFKEFISEIPLIAKISQRKKDLLKRRANNIIRMKNKILQKEELKFLNIIERYISEKSLVLREIIEDSFYNKIYSGKARKVRDFTVDINTNIVTLYSDKSSSGKYELLKFEEDNKNKRHYLKYFLENLTEEKLEEINETHSGNLLKRVLQIEIPDYDKDHVVRKVVNEWESLQKEIEELEKEIEKTDDEIDQMVYDLYELTDKEIKVIEQ
;
A
#
# COMPACT_ATOMS: atom_id res chain seq x y z
N MET A 1 38.99 -17.32 13.78
CA MET A 1 39.01 -18.30 12.66
C MET A 1 40.46 -18.70 12.33
N LYS A 2 40.70 -19.97 11.93
CA LYS A 2 42.02 -20.48 11.49
C LYS A 2 42.23 -20.37 9.97
N PHE A 3 41.46 -19.53 9.31
CA PHE A 3 41.55 -19.28 7.87
C PHE A 3 41.14 -17.84 7.51
N LYS A 4 41.67 -17.34 6.39
CA LYS A 4 41.16 -16.16 5.69
C LYS A 4 40.36 -16.62 4.46
N ILE A 5 39.16 -16.08 4.25
CA ILE A 5 38.35 -16.32 3.05
C ILE A 5 38.85 -15.40 1.94
N LYS A 6 39.13 -15.94 0.76
CA LYS A 6 39.55 -15.13 -0.40
C LYS A 6 38.37 -14.76 -1.28
N ILE A 7 37.55 -15.75 -1.62
CA ILE A 7 36.47 -15.64 -2.59
C ILE A 7 35.23 -16.33 -2.01
N TYR A 8 34.06 -15.73 -2.18
CA TYR A 8 32.78 -16.38 -2.03
C TYR A 8 31.91 -16.08 -3.24
N ASN A 9 31.61 -17.09 -4.04
CA ASN A 9 30.70 -16.99 -5.18
C ASN A 9 29.40 -17.72 -4.83
N ASP A 10 28.34 -16.96 -4.62
CA ASP A 10 26.97 -17.38 -4.33
C ASP A 10 26.19 -17.53 -5.64
N TYR A 11 25.74 -18.76 -5.88
CA TYR A 11 24.96 -19.18 -7.04
C TYR A 11 23.51 -19.57 -6.64
N SER A 12 23.03 -19.16 -5.46
CA SER A 12 21.66 -19.44 -4.96
C SER A 12 20.54 -18.94 -5.86
N LYS A 13 20.83 -17.96 -6.73
CA LYS A 13 19.87 -17.43 -7.70
C LYS A 13 19.97 -18.09 -9.08
N GLU A 14 20.88 -19.04 -9.23
CA GLU A 14 21.15 -19.73 -10.47
C GLU A 14 20.72 -21.20 -10.34
N ASN A 15 20.08 -21.73 -11.40
CA ASN A 15 19.73 -23.15 -11.43
C ASN A 15 20.94 -23.97 -11.88
N ILE A 16 21.94 -24.08 -10.99
CA ILE A 16 23.19 -24.81 -11.26
C ILE A 16 22.95 -26.32 -11.36
N PHE A 17 22.01 -26.85 -10.57
CA PHE A 17 21.69 -28.27 -10.52
C PHE A 17 20.21 -28.49 -10.88
N PRO A 18 19.90 -28.84 -12.14
CA PRO A 18 18.52 -28.81 -12.67
C PRO A 18 17.51 -29.66 -11.90
N ASP A 19 17.96 -30.74 -11.27
CA ASP A 19 17.11 -31.76 -10.67
C ASP A 19 16.97 -31.62 -9.14
N VAL A 20 17.59 -30.60 -8.53
CA VAL A 20 17.53 -30.38 -7.07
C VAL A 20 17.37 -28.91 -6.71
N THR A 21 16.54 -28.64 -5.69
CA THR A 21 16.43 -27.30 -5.11
C THR A 21 17.50 -27.12 -4.04
N VAL A 22 18.60 -26.47 -4.40
CA VAL A 22 19.74 -26.17 -3.52
C VAL A 22 20.23 -24.75 -3.76
N ASP A 23 20.93 -24.18 -2.76
CA ASP A 23 21.57 -22.87 -2.83
C ASP A 23 23.10 -23.03 -2.88
N PRO A 24 23.70 -23.29 -4.06
CA PRO A 24 25.11 -23.61 -4.15
C PRO A 24 25.99 -22.37 -3.99
N GLY A 25 27.17 -22.56 -3.40
CA GLY A 25 28.17 -21.52 -3.28
C GLY A 25 29.59 -22.09 -3.22
N ILE A 26 30.56 -21.36 -3.77
CA ILE A 26 31.98 -21.72 -3.75
C ILE A 26 32.71 -20.78 -2.80
N ILE A 27 33.33 -21.32 -1.75
CA ILE A 27 34.17 -20.57 -0.82
C ILE A 27 35.63 -21.00 -1.00
N VAL A 28 36.49 -20.06 -1.36
CA VAL A 28 37.94 -20.30 -1.43
C VAL A 28 38.58 -19.79 -0.14
N VAL A 29 39.18 -20.68 0.65
CA VAL A 29 39.84 -20.34 1.92
C VAL A 29 41.35 -20.56 1.87
N ARG A 30 42.10 -19.72 2.59
CA ARG A 30 43.52 -19.91 2.89
C ARG A 30 43.67 -20.23 4.37
N LYS A 31 44.29 -21.37 4.68
CA LYS A 31 44.66 -21.73 6.06
C LYS A 31 45.73 -20.77 6.58
N CYS A 32 45.34 -19.89 7.50
CA CYS A 32 46.21 -18.95 8.21
C CYS A 32 45.42 -18.32 9.37
N LYS A 33 46.12 -17.74 10.35
CA LYS A 33 45.45 -17.03 11.45
C LYS A 33 44.72 -15.80 10.89
N PHE A 34 43.44 -15.67 11.21
CA PHE A 34 42.69 -14.44 10.96
C PHE A 34 42.99 -13.44 12.08
N ASP A 35 43.45 -12.25 11.68
CA ASP A 35 43.89 -11.13 12.52
C ASP A 35 42.81 -10.05 12.70
N GLY A 36 41.62 -10.25 12.13
CA GLY A 36 40.53 -9.27 12.14
C GLY A 36 40.50 -8.39 10.88
N GLU A 37 41.51 -8.47 10.02
CA GLU A 37 41.58 -7.68 8.79
C GLU A 37 41.72 -8.59 7.56
N ASN A 38 40.60 -8.74 6.84
CA ASN A 38 40.57 -9.44 5.56
C ASN A 38 39.39 -8.96 4.72
N ILE A 39 39.59 -8.86 3.41
CA ILE A 39 38.56 -8.51 2.43
C ILE A 39 38.34 -9.71 1.51
N ILE A 40 37.08 -10.06 1.31
CA ILE A 40 36.57 -11.16 0.49
C ILE A 40 36.10 -10.59 -0.84
N SER A 41 36.41 -11.28 -1.94
CA SER A 41 35.74 -11.09 -3.22
C SER A 41 34.41 -11.84 -3.21
N TYR A 42 33.29 -11.13 -3.26
CA TYR A 42 31.95 -11.68 -3.31
C TYR A 42 31.38 -11.58 -4.72
N ASN A 43 31.06 -12.73 -5.34
CA ASN A 43 30.60 -12.86 -6.73
C ASN A 43 31.48 -12.12 -7.75
N ASP A 44 32.78 -11.97 -7.46
CA ASP A 44 33.75 -11.18 -8.25
C ASP A 44 33.37 -9.71 -8.51
N GLU A 45 32.32 -9.21 -7.86
CA GLU A 45 31.78 -7.86 -8.05
C GLU A 45 31.97 -7.00 -6.79
N LYS A 46 31.83 -7.60 -5.60
CA LYS A 46 31.74 -6.85 -4.33
C LYS A 46 32.88 -7.19 -3.37
N LYS A 47 33.44 -6.18 -2.72
CA LYS A 47 34.46 -6.34 -1.67
C LYS A 47 33.83 -6.30 -0.29
N VAL A 48 33.87 -7.42 0.44
CA VAL A 48 33.20 -7.62 1.73
C VAL A 48 34.24 -7.83 2.84
N PRO A 49 34.18 -7.16 4.00
CA PRO A 49 35.07 -7.45 5.10
C PRO A 49 34.73 -8.78 5.76
N GLN A 50 35.71 -9.69 5.94
CA GLN A 50 35.45 -11.01 6.53
C GLN A 50 34.88 -10.94 7.96
N VAL A 51 35.16 -9.85 8.69
CA VAL A 51 34.55 -9.62 10.02
C VAL A 51 33.01 -9.52 9.97
N ALA A 52 32.42 -9.24 8.80
CA ALA A 52 30.97 -9.24 8.62
C ALA A 52 30.38 -10.65 8.44
N LEU A 53 31.21 -11.69 8.37
CA LEU A 53 30.80 -13.08 8.32
C LEU A 53 31.07 -13.73 9.69
N ASP A 54 30.19 -13.47 10.65
CA ASP A 54 30.33 -13.97 12.02
C ASP A 54 29.47 -15.22 12.27
N GLU A 55 29.51 -15.74 13.50
CA GLU A 55 28.77 -16.95 13.89
C GLU A 55 27.26 -16.73 13.97
N LYS A 56 26.80 -15.48 14.10
CA LYS A 56 25.37 -15.13 14.15
C LYS A 56 24.80 -14.97 12.75
N SER A 57 25.52 -14.28 11.87
CA SER A 57 25.07 -14.08 10.49
C SER A 57 26.20 -13.75 9.52
N TRP A 58 25.96 -14.06 8.25
CA TRP A 58 26.82 -13.69 7.14
C TRP A 58 26.25 -12.48 6.43
N SER A 59 26.96 -11.36 6.51
CA SER A 59 26.56 -10.10 5.92
C SER A 59 27.50 -9.73 4.77
N PHE A 60 26.96 -9.64 3.56
CA PHE A 60 27.71 -9.30 2.34
C PHE A 60 27.73 -7.80 2.04
N LEU A 61 27.85 -6.98 3.09
CA LEU A 61 27.96 -5.53 2.99
C LEU A 61 29.35 -5.11 2.51
N THR A 62 29.44 -4.00 1.77
CA THR A 62 30.75 -3.38 1.52
C THR A 62 31.36 -2.91 2.84
N LYS A 63 32.67 -2.67 2.88
CA LYS A 63 33.34 -2.10 4.06
C LYS A 63 32.63 -0.84 4.58
N LYS A 64 32.27 0.09 3.68
CA LYS A 64 31.58 1.34 4.05
C LYS A 64 30.20 1.09 4.65
N GLU A 65 29.42 0.20 4.04
CA GLU A 65 28.09 -0.17 4.55
C GLU A 65 28.19 -0.85 5.91
N TYR A 66 29.14 -1.78 6.09
CA TYR A 66 29.36 -2.49 7.35
C TYR A 66 29.79 -1.53 8.47
N GLU A 67 30.71 -0.62 8.21
CA GLU A 67 31.13 0.42 9.17
C GLU A 67 29.95 1.31 9.57
N LEU A 68 29.13 1.72 8.60
CA LEU A 68 27.95 2.54 8.84
C LEU A 68 26.89 1.80 9.67
N ILE A 69 26.57 0.55 9.34
CA ILE A 69 25.63 -0.27 10.13
C ILE A 69 26.12 -0.38 11.58
N ASN A 70 27.39 -0.70 11.80
CA ASN A 70 27.97 -0.76 13.15
C ASN A 70 27.87 0.57 13.91
N LYS A 71 28.07 1.70 13.22
CA LYS A 71 27.91 3.03 13.81
C LYS A 71 26.46 3.28 14.25
N ILE A 72 25.48 2.96 13.39
CA ILE A 72 24.06 3.09 13.69
C ILE A 72 23.67 2.23 14.91
N GLU A 73 24.12 0.97 14.95
CA GLU A 73 23.83 0.05 16.05
C GLU A 73 24.45 0.49 17.38
N LYS A 74 25.67 1.05 17.36
CA LYS A 74 26.33 1.56 18.57
C LYS A 74 25.71 2.86 19.09
N ALA A 75 25.13 3.68 18.21
CA ALA A 75 24.55 4.97 18.59
C ALA A 75 23.16 4.81 19.24
N GLY A 76 22.37 3.83 18.81
CA GLY A 76 20.98 3.65 19.22
C GLY A 76 20.75 2.54 20.26
N VAL A 77 19.55 2.55 20.84
CA VAL A 77 18.99 1.44 21.61
C VAL A 77 17.99 0.73 20.72
N LYS A 78 18.08 -0.61 20.63
CA LYS A 78 17.19 -1.42 19.79
C LYS A 78 15.74 -1.29 20.25
N LEU A 79 14.80 -1.21 19.32
CA LEU A 79 13.39 -0.97 19.63
C LEU A 79 12.80 -1.99 20.63
N LYS A 80 13.25 -3.25 20.62
CA LYS A 80 12.86 -4.27 21.60
C LYS A 80 13.20 -3.93 23.05
N ASP A 81 14.20 -3.09 23.26
CA ASP A 81 14.66 -2.63 24.58
C ASP A 81 14.02 -1.29 24.97
N TRP A 82 13.11 -0.75 24.15
CA TRP A 82 12.28 0.41 24.50
C TRP A 82 11.02 -0.06 25.22
N ASP A 83 10.41 0.86 25.98
CA ASP A 83 9.05 0.71 26.51
C ASP A 83 8.00 0.89 25.38
N ILE A 84 8.08 0.02 24.37
CA ILE A 84 7.22 -0.06 23.19
C ILE A 84 7.11 -1.53 22.78
N ASN A 85 5.89 -2.03 22.69
CA ASN A 85 5.58 -3.36 22.20
C ASN A 85 5.16 -3.33 20.73
N ILE A 86 5.51 -4.40 20.01
CA ILE A 86 5.04 -4.67 18.66
C ILE A 86 4.00 -5.78 18.70
N TYR A 87 2.81 -5.47 18.18
CA TYR A 87 1.68 -6.38 18.07
C TYR A 87 1.33 -6.64 16.61
N ARG A 88 0.69 -7.79 16.37
CA ARG A 88 0.22 -8.20 15.05
C ARG A 88 -1.27 -7.92 14.90
N GLY A 89 -1.72 -7.64 13.67
CA GLY A 89 -3.13 -7.55 13.34
C GLY A 89 -3.92 -8.84 13.60
N ILE A 90 -5.24 -8.74 13.50
CA ILE A 90 -6.18 -9.81 13.82
C ILE A 90 -6.11 -10.92 12.76
N LEU A 91 -6.13 -12.18 13.21
CA LEU A 91 -6.30 -13.34 12.35
C LEU A 91 -7.78 -13.72 12.30
N THR A 92 -8.40 -13.59 11.13
CA THR A 92 -9.82 -13.91 10.95
C THR A 92 -10.07 -15.38 10.65
N GLY A 93 -9.04 -16.11 10.19
CA GLY A 93 -9.10 -17.45 9.61
C GLY A 93 -9.96 -17.61 8.34
N LEU A 94 -10.87 -16.68 8.05
CA LEU A 94 -11.72 -16.70 6.86
C LEU A 94 -12.19 -15.28 6.50
N ASN A 95 -11.31 -14.53 5.83
CA ASN A 95 -11.59 -13.16 5.39
C ASN A 95 -12.92 -13.04 4.61
N LYS A 96 -13.31 -14.06 3.84
CA LYS A 96 -14.56 -14.06 3.05
C LYS A 96 -15.84 -13.92 3.88
N ALA A 97 -15.81 -14.32 5.15
CA ALA A 97 -16.95 -14.22 6.06
C ALA A 97 -16.84 -13.00 6.97
N PHE A 98 -15.63 -12.65 7.44
CA PHE A 98 -15.48 -11.62 8.46
C PHE A 98 -15.12 -10.23 7.92
N LEU A 99 -14.66 -10.11 6.67
CA LEU A 99 -14.39 -8.83 6.03
C LEU A 99 -15.53 -8.50 5.07
N ILE A 100 -16.19 -7.37 5.29
CA ILE A 100 -17.41 -6.96 4.57
C ILE A 100 -17.26 -5.55 3.99
N ASP A 101 -17.99 -5.27 2.92
CA ASP A 101 -18.06 -3.93 2.33
C ASP A 101 -19.06 -3.01 3.06
N SER A 102 -19.04 -1.73 2.69
CA SER A 102 -19.96 -0.71 3.22
C SER A 102 -21.44 -1.00 2.93
N GLN A 103 -21.79 -1.71 1.84
CA GLN A 103 -23.18 -2.07 1.51
C GLN A 103 -23.72 -3.14 2.46
N THR A 104 -22.97 -4.21 2.65
CA THR A 104 -23.25 -5.31 3.58
C THR A 104 -23.34 -4.77 4.99
N ARG A 105 -22.40 -3.92 5.42
CA ARG A 105 -22.48 -3.25 6.71
C ARG A 105 -23.78 -2.47 6.90
N LYS A 106 -24.18 -1.65 5.91
CA LYS A 106 -25.42 -0.86 5.98
C LYS A 106 -26.65 -1.78 6.10
N LYS A 107 -26.68 -2.88 5.34
CA LYS A 107 -27.74 -3.90 5.41
C LYS A 107 -27.83 -4.50 6.81
N LEU A 108 -26.72 -5.00 7.35
CA LEU A 108 -26.68 -5.62 8.68
C LEU A 108 -27.15 -4.67 9.79
N ILE A 109 -26.68 -3.42 9.77
CA ILE A 109 -27.07 -2.41 10.78
C ILE A 109 -28.55 -2.00 10.66
N LYS A 110 -29.08 -2.00 9.43
CA LYS A 110 -30.51 -1.70 9.18
C LYS A 110 -31.42 -2.82 9.70
N GLU A 111 -31.02 -4.07 9.50
CA GLU A 111 -31.75 -5.25 9.98
C GLU A 111 -31.62 -5.42 11.50
N ASP A 112 -30.44 -5.13 12.06
CA ASP A 112 -30.18 -5.17 13.49
C ASP A 112 -29.19 -4.06 13.90
N SER A 113 -29.69 -3.08 14.65
CA SER A 113 -28.87 -1.96 15.12
C SER A 113 -27.73 -2.38 16.08
N ASN A 114 -27.84 -3.50 16.79
CA ASN A 114 -26.79 -4.00 17.68
C ASN A 114 -25.54 -4.44 16.91
N SER A 115 -25.70 -4.89 15.67
CA SER A 115 -24.60 -5.25 14.76
C SER A 115 -23.54 -4.15 14.62
N LYS A 116 -23.92 -2.87 14.76
CA LYS A 116 -22.99 -1.73 14.73
C LYS A 116 -21.89 -1.83 15.79
N LYS A 117 -22.15 -2.44 16.94
CA LYS A 117 -21.16 -2.61 18.02
C LYS A 117 -20.04 -3.59 17.63
N PHE A 118 -20.33 -4.54 16.76
CA PHE A 118 -19.41 -5.61 16.34
C PHE A 118 -18.76 -5.34 15.00
N ILE A 119 -19.29 -4.42 14.18
CA ILE A 119 -18.69 -4.06 12.90
C ILE A 119 -17.73 -2.87 13.06
N LYS A 120 -16.42 -3.10 12.86
CA LYS A 120 -15.36 -2.10 13.03
C LYS A 120 -14.68 -1.76 11.70
N LYS A 121 -14.08 -0.57 11.60
CA LYS A 121 -13.29 -0.17 10.42
C LYS A 121 -12.13 -1.15 10.25
N HIS A 122 -11.91 -1.62 9.03
CA HIS A 122 -10.80 -2.50 8.68
C HIS A 122 -9.96 -1.89 7.55
N ILE A 123 -8.63 -2.05 7.61
CA ILE A 123 -7.74 -1.75 6.48
C ILE A 123 -6.80 -2.91 6.21
N ARG A 124 -6.36 -3.03 4.94
CA ARG A 124 -5.34 -3.99 4.51
C ARG A 124 -3.98 -3.31 4.43
N GLY A 125 -2.91 -4.11 4.51
CA GLY A 125 -1.53 -3.59 4.41
C GLY A 125 -1.25 -2.78 3.14
N ARG A 126 -1.92 -3.09 2.02
CA ARG A 126 -1.79 -2.32 0.76
C ARG A 126 -2.27 -0.87 0.87
N ASN A 127 -3.11 -0.56 1.85
CA ASN A 127 -3.65 0.78 2.09
C ASN A 127 -2.82 1.58 3.11
N ILE A 128 -1.67 1.05 3.55
CA ILE A 128 -0.74 1.72 4.46
C ILE A 128 0.41 2.31 3.66
N PHE A 129 0.58 3.62 3.82
CA PHE A 129 1.59 4.43 3.15
C PHE A 129 2.48 5.11 4.20
N ARG A 130 3.54 5.78 3.74
CA ARG A 130 4.36 6.62 4.64
C ARG A 130 3.49 7.74 5.21
N TYR A 131 3.48 7.87 6.52
CA TYR A 131 2.77 8.86 7.34
C TYR A 131 1.24 8.73 7.41
N ASN A 132 0.54 8.15 6.42
CA ASN A 132 -0.91 8.01 6.41
C ASN A 132 -1.37 6.61 5.93
N TYR A 133 -2.66 6.37 6.05
CA TYR A 133 -3.34 5.22 5.47
C TYR A 133 -4.64 5.67 4.81
N GLN A 134 -5.16 4.84 3.90
CA GLN A 134 -6.44 5.08 3.23
C GLN A 134 -7.48 4.07 3.70
N PHE A 135 -8.68 4.58 4.01
CA PHE A 135 -9.83 3.73 4.31
C PHE A 135 -10.57 3.40 3.02
N ASN A 136 -10.67 2.12 2.68
CA ASN A 136 -11.26 1.65 1.41
C ASN A 136 -12.61 0.96 1.65
N ASP A 137 -13.45 1.53 2.53
CA ASP A 137 -14.80 1.05 2.80
C ASP A 137 -14.92 -0.44 3.20
N GLU A 138 -13.85 -0.98 3.80
CA GLU A 138 -13.81 -2.35 4.29
C GLU A 138 -14.01 -2.38 5.80
N TRP A 139 -14.79 -3.34 6.26
CA TRP A 139 -15.17 -3.48 7.67
C TRP A 139 -14.92 -4.91 8.13
N ILE A 140 -14.71 -5.07 9.43
CA ILE A 140 -14.56 -6.38 10.08
C ILE A 140 -15.72 -6.64 11.03
N ILE A 141 -16.31 -7.82 10.94
CA ILE A 141 -17.18 -8.38 11.99
C ILE A 141 -16.27 -8.91 13.10
N LEU A 142 -16.24 -8.20 14.23
CA LEU A 142 -15.34 -8.41 15.34
C LEU A 142 -16.09 -8.96 16.56
N ILE A 143 -16.34 -10.27 16.56
CA ILE A 143 -16.82 -10.99 17.75
C ILE A 143 -15.59 -11.62 18.42
N LYS A 144 -15.24 -11.14 19.61
CA LYS A 144 -14.04 -11.56 20.36
C LYS A 144 -14.27 -12.95 20.95
N SER A 145 -13.21 -13.78 21.02
CA SER A 145 -13.24 -15.05 21.76
C SER A 145 -13.75 -14.85 23.19
N GLY A 146 -14.62 -15.75 23.63
CA GLY A 146 -15.23 -15.74 24.96
C GLY A 146 -16.32 -14.69 25.14
N TRP A 147 -16.68 -13.91 24.12
CA TRP A 147 -17.81 -12.97 24.20
C TRP A 147 -19.12 -13.70 24.50
N THR A 148 -19.36 -14.83 23.83
CA THR A 148 -20.61 -15.59 23.97
C THR A 148 -20.74 -16.15 25.38
N ASP A 149 -19.72 -16.85 25.88
CA ASP A 149 -19.78 -17.45 27.22
C ASP A 149 -19.85 -16.43 28.35
N LYS A 150 -19.19 -15.27 28.21
CA LYS A 150 -19.26 -14.18 29.20
C LYS A 150 -20.65 -13.54 29.28
N SER A 151 -21.49 -13.72 28.27
CA SER A 151 -22.73 -12.94 28.13
C SER A 151 -24.00 -13.79 28.11
N ARG A 152 -23.93 -15.07 27.74
CA ARG A 152 -25.13 -15.92 27.49
C ARG A 152 -25.84 -16.45 28.73
N GLY A 153 -25.19 -16.42 29.90
CA GLY A 153 -25.71 -17.10 31.10
C GLY A 153 -26.01 -18.57 30.83
N GLU A 154 -27.23 -19.01 31.14
CA GLU A 154 -27.67 -20.40 30.94
C GLU A 154 -28.20 -20.69 29.53
N VAL A 155 -28.34 -19.68 28.66
CA VAL A 155 -28.82 -19.87 27.29
C VAL A 155 -27.77 -20.62 26.47
N SER A 156 -28.19 -21.54 25.59
CA SER A 156 -27.26 -22.20 24.67
C SER A 156 -26.59 -21.17 23.76
N ALA A 157 -25.30 -21.37 23.48
CA ALA A 157 -24.47 -20.42 22.73
C ALA A 157 -25.08 -19.99 21.38
N GLU A 158 -25.53 -20.97 20.59
CA GLU A 158 -26.16 -20.74 19.29
C GLU A 158 -27.46 -19.91 19.41
N LYS A 159 -28.30 -20.22 20.40
CA LYS A 159 -29.57 -19.50 20.63
C LYS A 159 -29.30 -18.07 21.10
N TYR A 160 -28.32 -17.89 21.97
CA TYR A 160 -27.89 -16.57 22.41
C TYR A 160 -27.40 -15.73 21.22
N PHE A 161 -26.48 -16.24 20.41
CA PHE A 161 -25.95 -15.50 19.26
C PHE A 161 -27.05 -15.15 18.25
N ARG A 162 -27.95 -16.09 17.94
CA ARG A 162 -29.09 -15.85 17.05
C ARG A 162 -30.03 -14.76 17.59
N ASN A 163 -30.25 -14.69 18.90
CA ASN A 163 -31.15 -13.70 19.49
C ASN A 163 -30.51 -12.32 19.63
N GLU A 164 -29.23 -12.27 20.02
CA GLU A 164 -28.52 -11.01 20.28
C GLU A 164 -28.04 -10.32 19.00
N LEU A 165 -27.64 -11.11 17.99
CA LEU A 165 -27.09 -10.62 16.72
C LEU A 165 -27.72 -11.35 15.52
N PRO A 166 -29.06 -11.29 15.35
CA PRO A 166 -29.77 -12.07 14.34
C PRO A 166 -29.29 -11.78 12.92
N ALA A 167 -29.00 -10.52 12.58
CA ALA A 167 -28.53 -10.16 11.23
C ALA A 167 -27.13 -10.74 10.94
N ILE A 168 -26.19 -10.61 11.87
CA ILE A 168 -24.84 -11.19 11.72
C ILE A 168 -24.90 -12.71 11.72
N TYR A 169 -25.72 -13.32 12.58
CA TYR A 169 -25.95 -14.76 12.60
C TYR A 169 -26.40 -15.29 11.24
N ASN A 170 -27.46 -14.68 10.69
CA ASN A 170 -28.02 -15.09 9.40
C ASN A 170 -27.00 -14.91 8.28
N TYR A 171 -26.29 -13.77 8.25
CA TYR A 171 -25.25 -13.50 7.27
C TYR A 171 -24.11 -14.51 7.32
N LEU A 172 -23.52 -14.75 8.51
CA LEU A 172 -22.41 -15.68 8.64
C LEU A 172 -22.86 -17.12 8.32
N SER A 173 -24.06 -17.52 8.76
CA SER A 173 -24.62 -18.84 8.43
C SER A 173 -24.83 -19.03 6.94
N GLU A 174 -25.37 -18.02 6.25
CA GLU A 174 -25.56 -18.03 4.80
C GLU A 174 -24.22 -18.17 4.07
N ILE A 175 -23.22 -17.35 4.43
CA ILE A 175 -21.87 -17.45 3.86
C ILE A 175 -21.24 -18.82 4.14
N GLY A 176 -21.37 -19.34 5.36
CA GLY A 176 -20.89 -20.66 5.75
C GLY A 176 -21.51 -21.77 4.90
N ASN A 177 -22.82 -21.72 4.67
CA ASN A 177 -23.54 -22.69 3.83
C ASN A 177 -23.13 -22.60 2.36
N LYS A 178 -23.02 -21.38 1.81
CA LYS A 178 -22.52 -21.16 0.45
C LYS A 178 -21.11 -21.71 0.25
N ILE A 179 -20.25 -21.60 1.27
CA ILE A 179 -18.91 -22.21 1.24
C ILE A 179 -18.99 -23.73 1.24
N ARG A 180 -19.79 -24.31 2.15
CA ARG A 180 -19.99 -25.76 2.26
C ARG A 180 -20.57 -26.37 0.98
N ASN A 181 -21.48 -25.67 0.32
CA ASN A 181 -22.10 -26.07 -0.95
C ASN A 181 -21.18 -25.85 -2.17
N GLY A 182 -20.00 -25.24 -2.00
CA GLY A 182 -19.07 -24.96 -3.09
C GLY A 182 -19.41 -23.73 -3.94
N GLU A 183 -20.46 -22.97 -3.59
CA GLU A 183 -20.83 -21.71 -4.25
C GLU A 183 -19.76 -20.63 -4.02
N ILE A 184 -19.13 -20.63 -2.85
CA ILE A 184 -18.00 -19.76 -2.52
C ILE A 184 -16.75 -20.62 -2.25
N LYS A 185 -15.82 -20.62 -3.20
CA LYS A 185 -14.53 -21.32 -3.02
C LYS A 185 -13.71 -20.70 -1.88
N CYS A 186 -13.22 -21.48 -0.92
CA CYS A 186 -12.25 -21.01 0.06
C CYS A 186 -11.15 -22.06 0.29
N LYS A 187 -10.07 -21.68 0.97
CA LYS A 187 -9.05 -22.63 1.44
C LYS A 187 -9.41 -23.05 2.87
N GLY A 188 -9.11 -24.30 3.23
CA GLY A 188 -9.37 -24.83 4.57
C GLY A 188 -10.76 -25.44 4.73
N LYS A 189 -11.17 -25.65 5.98
CA LYS A 189 -12.37 -26.41 6.37
C LYS A 189 -13.70 -25.62 6.28
N GLY A 190 -13.68 -24.41 5.75
CA GLY A 190 -14.85 -23.51 5.72
C GLY A 190 -15.07 -22.76 7.03
N LEU A 191 -16.26 -22.19 7.22
CA LEU A 191 -16.57 -21.32 8.36
C LEU A 191 -16.82 -22.09 9.66
N PHE A 192 -17.60 -23.17 9.59
CA PHE A 192 -18.11 -23.89 10.78
C PHE A 192 -17.06 -24.78 11.47
N GLU A 193 -16.01 -25.17 10.75
CA GLU A 193 -14.95 -26.08 11.22
C GLU A 193 -13.57 -25.42 11.15
N ARG A 194 -13.55 -24.09 11.23
CA ARG A 194 -12.36 -23.27 10.98
C ARG A 194 -11.33 -23.45 12.09
N ASP A 195 -10.06 -23.65 11.71
CA ASP A 195 -9.00 -23.87 12.70
C ASP A 195 -8.73 -22.64 13.59
N ASP A 196 -8.74 -21.44 13.01
CA ASP A 196 -8.38 -20.19 13.70
C ASP A 196 -9.56 -19.49 14.43
N GLN A 197 -10.50 -20.23 15.03
CA GLN A 197 -11.68 -19.63 15.69
C GLN A 197 -11.50 -19.40 17.19
N GLY A 198 -12.45 -18.69 17.80
CA GLY A 198 -12.58 -18.61 19.26
C GLY A 198 -13.29 -19.85 19.82
N ASP A 199 -14.07 -19.68 20.87
CA ASP A 199 -14.83 -20.79 21.49
C ASP A 199 -15.93 -21.32 20.54
N TYR A 200 -16.40 -20.45 19.64
CA TYR A 200 -17.45 -20.75 18.67
C TYR A 200 -17.08 -20.29 17.26
N TRP A 201 -17.70 -20.90 16.24
CA TRP A 201 -17.36 -20.66 14.83
C TRP A 201 -17.59 -19.21 14.36
N TRP A 202 -18.47 -18.47 15.05
CA TRP A 202 -18.72 -17.04 14.81
C TRP A 202 -17.71 -16.12 15.51
N GLU A 203 -16.86 -16.64 16.40
CA GLU A 203 -15.85 -15.88 17.13
C GLU A 203 -14.50 -15.90 16.40
N LEU A 204 -13.79 -14.78 16.49
CA LEU A 204 -12.42 -14.66 16.02
C LEU A 204 -11.46 -15.33 17.02
N ARG A 205 -10.27 -15.71 16.53
CA ARG A 205 -9.19 -16.25 17.36
C ARG A 205 -8.92 -15.34 18.55
N GLU A 206 -8.59 -15.95 19.69
CA GLU A 206 -8.16 -15.26 20.90
C GLU A 206 -7.03 -14.25 20.64
N CYS A 207 -7.13 -13.09 21.31
CA CYS A 207 -6.18 -11.99 21.21
C CYS A 207 -6.20 -11.18 22.51
N ASP A 208 -5.09 -11.20 23.25
CA ASP A 208 -5.00 -10.61 24.60
C ASP A 208 -4.80 -9.09 24.59
N TYR A 209 -4.59 -8.49 23.42
CA TYR A 209 -4.20 -7.09 23.26
C TYR A 209 -5.22 -6.29 22.44
N TYR A 210 -6.49 -6.68 22.44
CA TYR A 210 -7.56 -5.91 21.79
C TYR A 210 -7.59 -4.44 22.20
N ASP A 211 -7.29 -4.15 23.47
CA ASP A 211 -7.32 -2.78 24.00
C ASP A 211 -6.21 -1.91 23.41
N LYS A 212 -5.12 -2.52 22.94
CA LYS A 212 -4.03 -1.81 22.26
C LYS A 212 -4.43 -1.31 20.86
N PHE A 213 -5.47 -1.88 20.24
CA PHE A 213 -6.06 -1.31 19.02
C PHE A 213 -6.83 -0.02 19.31
N LEU A 214 -7.17 0.28 20.56
CA LEU A 214 -7.94 1.46 20.95
C LEU A 214 -7.07 2.63 21.42
N THR A 215 -5.75 2.46 21.38
CA THR A 215 -4.78 3.50 21.73
C THR A 215 -4.13 4.10 20.49
N PRO A 216 -3.67 5.37 20.55
CA PRO A 216 -2.87 5.94 19.47
C PRO A 216 -1.63 5.09 19.22
N LYS A 217 -1.38 4.75 17.96
CA LYS A 217 -0.36 3.77 17.55
C LYS A 217 0.30 4.12 16.24
N ILE A 218 1.44 3.48 15.96
CA ILE A 218 2.11 3.55 14.66
C ILE A 218 1.97 2.19 13.99
N ILE A 219 1.32 2.15 12.83
CA ILE A 219 1.04 0.92 12.08
C ILE A 219 2.01 0.79 10.90
N TYR A 220 2.29 -0.44 10.48
CA TYR A 220 3.12 -0.73 9.31
C TYR A 220 2.79 -2.09 8.70
N LYS A 221 3.11 -2.26 7.41
CA LYS A 221 2.83 -3.48 6.65
C LYS A 221 4.01 -4.44 6.65
N ASP A 222 3.73 -5.74 6.60
CA ASP A 222 4.75 -6.80 6.50
C ASP A 222 5.55 -6.64 5.19
N ILE A 223 4.91 -6.64 4.03
CA ILE A 223 5.64 -6.61 2.75
C ILE A 223 5.71 -5.19 2.22
N SER A 224 6.92 -4.66 2.05
CA SER A 224 7.14 -3.33 1.48
C SER A 224 8.50 -3.20 0.76
N GLU A 225 8.52 -2.44 -0.34
CA GLU A 225 9.77 -2.06 -1.04
C GLU A 225 10.57 -1.00 -0.28
N ARG A 226 9.86 -0.12 0.43
CA ARG A 226 10.37 0.88 1.36
C ARG A 226 9.51 0.83 2.61
N LEU A 227 10.13 0.98 3.78
CA LEU A 227 9.39 1.06 5.04
C LEU A 227 8.30 2.14 4.96
N ALA A 228 7.12 1.78 5.41
CA ALA A 228 5.94 2.62 5.41
C ALA A 228 5.24 2.53 6.76
N PHE A 229 5.47 3.53 7.60
CA PHE A 229 4.81 3.67 8.89
C PHE A 229 3.76 4.78 8.81
N ALA A 230 2.57 4.52 9.35
CA ALA A 230 1.48 5.48 9.45
C ALA A 230 1.06 5.66 10.91
N TYR A 231 0.53 6.84 11.23
CA TYR A 231 -0.04 7.11 12.55
C TYR A 231 -1.53 6.79 12.54
N ASP A 232 -1.99 5.98 13.49
CA ASP A 232 -3.41 5.70 13.70
C ASP A 232 -3.87 6.20 15.06
N ASN A 233 -5.02 6.87 15.04
CA ASN A 233 -5.77 7.32 16.21
C ASN A 233 -7.29 7.21 15.99
N GLU A 234 -7.71 6.39 15.02
CA GLU A 234 -9.11 6.15 14.68
C GLU A 234 -9.60 4.76 15.10
N ASN A 235 -8.82 4.04 15.90
CA ASN A 235 -9.16 2.72 16.43
C ASN A 235 -9.48 1.70 15.32
N ILE A 236 -8.75 1.77 14.22
CA ILE A 236 -8.93 0.85 13.09
C ILE A 236 -8.37 -0.54 13.43
N TYR A 237 -8.97 -1.55 12.82
CA TYR A 237 -8.48 -2.92 12.84
C TYR A 237 -7.85 -3.25 11.49
N PHE A 238 -7.01 -4.28 11.48
CA PHE A 238 -6.32 -4.76 10.30
C PHE A 238 -5.95 -6.21 10.49
N ASN A 239 -5.70 -6.90 9.39
CA ASN A 239 -5.36 -8.31 9.38
C ASN A 239 -3.91 -8.56 9.80
N ASN A 240 -3.61 -9.84 9.98
CA ASN A 240 -2.32 -10.40 10.38
C ASN A 240 -1.10 -10.08 9.47
N THR A 241 -1.28 -9.32 8.39
CA THR A 241 -0.21 -8.78 7.51
C THR A 241 0.17 -7.33 7.83
N VAL A 242 -0.42 -6.77 8.88
CA VAL A 242 -0.13 -5.44 9.42
C VAL A 242 0.26 -5.61 10.89
N TYR A 243 1.27 -4.85 11.31
CA TYR A 243 1.77 -4.80 12.66
C TYR A 243 1.66 -3.37 13.19
N PHE A 244 1.77 -3.20 14.50
CA PHE A 244 1.78 -1.88 15.10
C PHE A 244 2.62 -1.79 16.36
N LEU A 245 3.20 -0.62 16.56
CA LEU A 245 3.85 -0.19 17.77
C LEU A 245 2.78 0.46 18.66
N ASP A 246 2.68 0.07 19.93
CA ASP A 246 1.75 0.67 20.90
C ASP A 246 2.22 2.04 21.43
N SER A 247 2.64 2.90 20.49
CA SER A 247 3.20 4.21 20.77
C SER A 247 2.57 5.28 19.88
N GLY A 248 1.97 6.28 20.51
CA GLY A 248 1.46 7.49 19.85
C GLY A 248 2.51 8.57 19.57
N LYS A 249 3.80 8.27 19.76
CA LYS A 249 4.89 9.26 19.71
C LYS A 249 5.25 9.61 18.26
N LYS A 250 4.62 10.64 17.70
CA LYS A 250 4.83 11.08 16.30
C LYS A 250 6.25 11.51 15.92
N TYR A 251 7.13 11.81 16.88
CA TYR A 251 8.55 12.01 16.55
C TYR A 251 9.22 10.68 16.13
N LEU A 252 8.78 9.54 16.68
CA LEU A 252 9.23 8.22 16.22
C LEU A 252 8.70 7.93 14.82
N LEU A 253 7.47 8.33 14.50
CA LEU A 253 6.93 8.20 13.15
C LEU A 253 7.82 8.89 12.10
N ALA A 254 8.34 10.09 12.41
CA ALA A 254 9.30 10.79 11.56
C ALA A 254 10.59 9.98 11.39
N ILE A 255 11.22 9.56 12.50
CA ILE A 255 12.48 8.82 12.48
C ILE A 255 12.34 7.50 11.71
N LEU A 256 11.27 6.73 11.99
CA LEU A 256 11.02 5.41 11.41
C LEU A 256 10.78 5.45 9.89
N ASN A 257 10.27 6.57 9.37
CA ASN A 257 10.08 6.76 7.93
C ASN A 257 11.33 7.30 7.21
N SER A 258 12.42 7.62 7.92
CA SER A 258 13.62 8.24 7.33
C SER A 258 14.38 7.32 6.38
N LYS A 259 15.18 7.92 5.47
CA LYS A 259 16.10 7.20 4.58
C LYS A 259 17.09 6.34 5.38
N LEU A 260 17.60 6.84 6.51
CA LEU A 260 18.53 6.10 7.39
C LEU A 260 17.91 4.80 7.92
N ILE A 261 16.70 4.87 8.48
CA ILE A 261 16.04 3.67 9.04
C ILE A 261 15.69 2.68 7.94
N ASN A 262 15.23 3.18 6.78
CA ASN A 262 15.00 2.33 5.62
C ASN A 262 16.29 1.64 5.10
N PHE A 263 17.41 2.37 5.08
CA PHE A 263 18.72 1.83 4.71
C PHE A 263 19.17 0.70 5.64
N TYR A 264 19.02 0.89 6.96
CA TYR A 264 19.33 -0.13 7.97
C TYR A 264 18.42 -1.37 7.80
N TYR A 265 17.11 -1.14 7.70
CA TYR A 265 16.12 -2.21 7.56
C TYR A 265 16.36 -3.09 6.34
N LYS A 266 16.62 -2.53 5.16
CA LYS A 266 16.87 -3.30 3.92
C LYS A 266 18.06 -4.26 4.03
N ARG A 267 18.98 -4.01 4.97
CA ARG A 267 20.20 -4.80 5.18
C ARG A 267 20.06 -5.82 6.31
N ASN A 268 19.07 -5.65 7.17
CA ASN A 268 18.84 -6.52 8.33
C ASN A 268 17.57 -7.38 8.21
N SER A 269 16.70 -7.12 7.21
CA SER A 269 15.48 -7.88 6.95
C SER A 269 15.71 -9.04 5.96
N SER A 270 14.91 -10.09 6.05
CA SER A 270 14.76 -11.06 4.96
C SER A 270 14.17 -10.40 3.72
N ASN A 271 14.76 -10.65 2.55
CA ASN A 271 14.30 -10.13 1.27
C ASN A 271 13.37 -11.14 0.56
N LEU A 272 12.29 -10.66 -0.06
CA LEU A 272 11.52 -11.42 -1.04
C LEU A 272 11.96 -11.01 -2.45
N GLY A 273 12.76 -11.88 -3.06
CA GLY A 273 13.39 -11.56 -4.35
C GLY A 273 14.27 -10.32 -4.24
N SER A 274 14.26 -9.47 -5.28
CA SER A 274 15.07 -8.24 -5.34
C SER A 274 14.32 -6.96 -4.98
N ARG A 275 12.99 -6.99 -4.80
CA ARG A 275 12.16 -5.76 -4.76
C ARG A 275 11.60 -5.41 -3.38
N ALA A 276 11.27 -6.39 -2.54
CA ALA A 276 10.57 -6.16 -1.27
C ALA A 276 11.25 -6.86 -0.09
N SER A 277 11.09 -6.28 1.10
CA SER A 277 11.61 -6.82 2.36
C SER A 277 10.46 -7.06 3.34
N ARG A 278 10.69 -7.95 4.32
CA ARG A 278 9.73 -8.33 5.37
C ARG A 278 9.85 -7.48 6.63
N GLY A 279 8.80 -6.75 6.94
CA GLY A 279 8.56 -6.02 8.17
C GLY A 279 7.98 -6.94 9.23
N PHE A 280 8.61 -8.08 9.49
CA PHE A 280 8.23 -8.88 10.64
C PHE A 280 8.67 -8.23 11.95
N LYS A 281 8.01 -8.61 13.05
CA LYS A 281 8.30 -8.08 14.39
C LYS A 281 9.78 -8.25 14.73
N GLU A 282 10.35 -9.40 14.41
CA GLU A 282 11.74 -9.76 14.71
C GLU A 282 12.69 -8.73 14.11
N PHE A 283 12.50 -8.34 12.85
CA PHE A 283 13.36 -7.36 12.18
C PHE A 283 13.13 -5.92 12.67
N ILE A 284 11.87 -5.51 12.82
CA ILE A 284 11.54 -4.15 13.27
C ILE A 284 11.99 -3.91 14.70
N SER A 285 11.95 -4.94 15.54
CA SER A 285 12.39 -4.87 16.95
C SER A 285 13.89 -4.65 17.10
N GLU A 286 14.69 -4.95 16.07
CA GLU A 286 16.15 -4.76 16.07
C GLU A 286 16.56 -3.34 15.64
N ILE A 287 15.66 -2.51 15.14
CA ILE A 287 15.98 -1.15 14.68
C ILE A 287 16.55 -0.32 15.84
N PRO A 288 17.80 0.17 15.75
CA PRO A 288 18.43 0.99 16.78
C PRO A 288 17.97 2.45 16.66
N LEU A 289 17.37 2.98 17.72
CA LEU A 289 16.89 4.36 17.79
C LEU A 289 17.62 5.16 18.88
N ILE A 290 17.92 6.43 18.62
CA ILE A 290 18.54 7.31 19.63
C ILE A 290 17.57 7.52 20.80
N ALA A 291 17.91 7.00 21.98
CA ALA A 291 17.07 7.09 23.17
C ALA A 291 17.04 8.50 23.78
N LYS A 292 18.19 9.17 23.82
CA LYS A 292 18.39 10.49 24.44
C LYS A 292 18.31 11.61 23.40
N ILE A 293 17.11 11.93 22.96
CA ILE A 293 16.83 13.09 22.08
C ILE A 293 16.32 14.26 22.93
N SER A 294 16.86 15.47 22.71
CA SER A 294 16.39 16.68 23.38
C SER A 294 14.92 16.98 23.07
N GLN A 295 14.19 17.57 24.02
CA GLN A 295 12.78 17.87 23.84
C GLN A 295 12.52 18.76 22.61
N ARG A 296 13.38 19.77 22.40
CA ARG A 296 13.33 20.64 21.21
C ARG A 296 13.40 19.85 19.88
N LYS A 297 14.31 18.87 19.77
CA LYS A 297 14.42 18.03 18.56
C LYS A 297 13.19 17.12 18.40
N LYS A 298 12.69 16.52 19.49
CA LYS A 298 11.45 15.72 19.48
C LYS A 298 10.25 16.54 19.00
N ASP A 299 10.10 17.77 19.49
CA ASP A 299 8.99 18.64 19.11
C ASP A 299 9.08 19.07 17.64
N LEU A 300 10.29 19.34 17.13
CA LEU A 300 10.49 19.68 15.72
C LEU A 300 10.13 18.48 14.81
N LEU A 301 10.64 17.27 15.10
CA LEU A 301 10.28 16.05 14.36
C LEU A 301 8.77 15.79 14.40
N LYS A 302 8.14 15.94 15.58
CA LYS A 302 6.68 15.79 15.75
C LYS A 302 5.91 16.81 14.90
N ARG A 303 6.32 18.08 14.87
CA ARG A 303 5.69 19.12 14.04
C ARG A 303 5.79 18.79 12.56
N ARG A 304 6.96 18.34 12.09
CA ARG A 304 7.16 17.92 10.70
C ARG A 304 6.31 16.73 10.31
N ALA A 305 6.28 15.68 11.14
CA ALA A 305 5.40 14.53 10.94
C ALA A 305 3.91 14.95 10.86
N ASN A 306 3.45 15.82 11.77
CA ASN A 306 2.08 16.34 11.73
C ASN A 306 1.79 17.12 10.44
N ASN A 307 2.73 17.92 9.95
CA ASN A 307 2.58 18.65 8.70
C ASN A 307 2.43 17.69 7.51
N ILE A 308 3.28 16.66 7.41
CA ILE A 308 3.17 15.65 6.35
C ILE A 308 1.83 14.92 6.43
N ILE A 309 1.41 14.46 7.62
CA ILE A 309 0.10 13.81 7.81
C ILE A 309 -1.04 14.72 7.31
N ARG A 310 -1.02 15.99 7.71
CA ARG A 310 -2.05 16.97 7.31
C ARG A 310 -2.09 17.16 5.80
N MET A 311 -0.93 17.34 5.16
CA MET A 311 -0.85 17.55 3.71
C MET A 311 -1.29 16.29 2.94
N LYS A 312 -0.88 15.10 3.38
CA LYS A 312 -1.33 13.84 2.79
C LYS A 312 -2.83 13.63 2.90
N ASN A 313 -3.43 13.97 4.05
CA ASN A 313 -4.88 13.87 4.21
C ASN A 313 -5.61 14.87 3.30
N LYS A 314 -5.06 16.07 3.06
CA LYS A 314 -5.60 17.02 2.08
C LYS A 314 -5.50 16.48 0.65
N ILE A 315 -4.39 15.85 0.29
CA ILE A 315 -4.23 15.19 -1.03
C ILE A 315 -5.30 14.11 -1.20
N LEU A 316 -5.45 13.20 -0.23
CA LEU A 316 -6.49 12.16 -0.29
C LEU A 316 -7.91 12.74 -0.51
N GLN A 317 -8.26 13.81 0.22
CA GLN A 317 -9.55 14.49 0.05
C GLN A 317 -9.72 15.13 -1.34
N LYS A 318 -8.62 15.61 -1.94
CA LYS A 318 -8.63 16.20 -3.28
C LYS A 318 -8.70 15.14 -4.37
N GLU A 319 -8.02 14.01 -4.19
CA GLU A 319 -8.06 12.86 -5.11
C GLU A 319 -9.44 12.18 -5.14
N GLU A 320 -10.24 12.31 -4.07
CA GLU A 320 -11.65 11.89 -4.07
C GLU A 320 -12.51 12.70 -5.05
N LEU A 321 -12.13 13.95 -5.35
CA LEU A 321 -12.80 14.77 -6.36
C LEU A 321 -12.30 14.36 -7.75
N LYS A 322 -12.98 13.40 -8.38
CA LYS A 322 -12.69 13.02 -9.77
C LYS A 322 -13.15 14.11 -10.74
N PHE A 323 -12.59 14.11 -11.94
CA PHE A 323 -12.96 15.07 -12.99
C PHE A 323 -14.47 15.08 -13.27
N LEU A 324 -15.09 13.90 -13.25
CA LEU A 324 -16.54 13.74 -13.43
C LEU A 324 -17.36 14.49 -12.36
N ASN A 325 -16.92 14.50 -11.10
CA ASN A 325 -17.59 15.24 -10.02
C ASN A 325 -17.56 16.76 -10.24
N ILE A 326 -16.57 17.28 -10.96
CA ILE A 326 -16.48 18.71 -11.30
C ILE A 326 -17.40 19.02 -12.49
N ILE A 327 -17.44 18.14 -13.50
CA ILE A 327 -18.37 18.26 -14.63
C ILE A 327 -19.82 18.36 -14.14
N GLU A 328 -20.23 17.45 -13.25
CA GLU A 328 -21.59 17.38 -12.70
C GLU A 328 -22.08 18.69 -12.05
N ARG A 329 -21.17 19.58 -11.64
CA ARG A 329 -21.51 20.89 -11.04
C ARG A 329 -21.96 21.94 -12.06
N TYR A 330 -21.65 21.73 -13.33
CA TYR A 330 -21.80 22.76 -14.38
C TYR A 330 -22.63 22.32 -15.58
N ILE A 331 -22.89 21.03 -15.74
CA ILE A 331 -23.57 20.53 -16.94
C ILE A 331 -25.08 20.74 -16.90
N SER A 332 -25.70 20.87 -18.07
CA SER A 332 -27.14 21.06 -18.25
C SER A 332 -27.82 19.95 -19.08
N GLU A 333 -27.36 18.71 -18.94
CA GLU A 333 -27.85 17.49 -19.63
C GLU A 333 -27.57 17.37 -21.14
N LYS A 334 -26.99 18.38 -21.80
CA LYS A 334 -26.62 18.28 -23.22
C LYS A 334 -25.26 17.59 -23.36
N SER A 335 -25.17 16.62 -24.27
CA SER A 335 -23.92 15.92 -24.63
C SER A 335 -23.75 15.92 -26.14
N LEU A 336 -22.48 15.91 -26.59
CA LEU A 336 -22.12 15.62 -27.97
C LEU A 336 -21.45 14.25 -28.04
N VAL A 337 -21.76 13.48 -29.08
CA VAL A 337 -21.08 12.21 -29.31
C VAL A 337 -19.68 12.49 -29.84
N LEU A 338 -18.67 11.74 -29.38
CA LEU A 338 -17.27 11.97 -29.76
C LEU A 338 -17.06 12.00 -31.28
N ARG A 339 -17.82 11.22 -32.05
CA ARG A 339 -17.82 11.31 -33.52
C ARG A 339 -18.16 12.72 -34.03
N GLU A 340 -19.20 13.34 -33.49
CA GLU A 340 -19.67 14.68 -33.90
C GLU A 340 -18.62 15.76 -33.59
N ILE A 341 -17.84 15.56 -32.53
CA ILE A 341 -16.73 16.44 -32.15
C ILE A 341 -15.57 16.35 -33.15
N ILE A 342 -15.32 15.17 -33.71
CA ILE A 342 -14.16 14.87 -34.55
C ILE A 342 -14.42 15.19 -36.04
N GLU A 343 -15.67 15.39 -36.45
CA GLU A 343 -16.04 15.46 -37.87
C GLU A 343 -15.56 16.72 -38.61
N ASP A 344 -15.04 17.76 -37.93
CA ASP A 344 -14.71 19.06 -38.53
C ASP A 344 -13.22 19.35 -38.83
N SER A 345 -12.26 18.46 -38.53
CA SER A 345 -10.82 18.73 -38.79
C SER A 345 -9.97 17.45 -38.85
N PHE A 346 -9.03 17.40 -39.80
CA PHE A 346 -7.99 16.35 -40.02
C PHE A 346 -8.17 15.03 -39.25
N TYR A 347 -9.13 14.20 -39.66
CA TYR A 347 -9.39 12.89 -39.03
C TYR A 347 -8.54 11.78 -39.66
N ASN A 348 -7.56 11.27 -38.93
CA ASN A 348 -6.84 10.05 -39.30
C ASN A 348 -7.28 8.90 -38.41
N LYS A 349 -8.09 8.00 -38.98
CA LYS A 349 -8.44 6.72 -38.38
C LYS A 349 -7.23 5.78 -38.44
N ILE A 350 -6.69 5.43 -37.27
CA ILE A 350 -5.49 4.60 -37.18
C ILE A 350 -5.84 3.16 -36.83
N TYR A 351 -6.84 2.95 -35.96
CA TYR A 351 -7.22 1.60 -35.55
C TYR A 351 -8.23 0.93 -36.51
N SER A 352 -7.80 -0.21 -37.07
CA SER A 352 -8.63 -1.10 -37.91
C SER A 352 -8.79 -2.52 -37.34
N GLY A 353 -8.32 -2.77 -36.10
CA GLY A 353 -8.33 -4.09 -35.49
C GLY A 353 -9.70 -4.61 -35.05
N LYS A 354 -9.71 -5.87 -34.59
CA LYS A 354 -10.92 -6.62 -34.17
C LYS A 354 -11.24 -6.53 -32.68
N ALA A 355 -10.43 -5.85 -31.86
CA ALA A 355 -10.74 -5.71 -30.44
C ALA A 355 -12.09 -5.03 -30.27
N ARG A 356 -12.80 -5.36 -29.19
CA ARG A 356 -14.16 -4.86 -28.92
C ARG A 356 -14.27 -4.15 -27.56
N LYS A 357 -13.56 -4.64 -26.54
CA LYS A 357 -13.66 -4.09 -25.19
C LYS A 357 -12.91 -2.76 -25.09
N VAL A 358 -13.64 -1.69 -24.80
CA VAL A 358 -13.10 -0.39 -24.40
C VAL A 358 -12.48 -0.53 -23.01
N ARG A 359 -11.28 0.01 -22.85
CA ARG A 359 -10.51 0.06 -21.61
C ARG A 359 -10.09 1.49 -21.33
N ASP A 360 -9.34 1.67 -20.24
CA ASP A 360 -8.74 2.94 -19.87
C ASP A 360 -8.08 3.64 -21.07
N PHE A 361 -8.23 4.96 -21.07
CA PHE A 361 -7.72 5.80 -22.14
C PHE A 361 -6.39 6.43 -21.76
N THR A 362 -5.66 6.81 -22.79
CA THR A 362 -4.61 7.82 -22.67
C THR A 362 -4.76 8.78 -23.82
N VAL A 363 -4.76 10.06 -23.51
CA VAL A 363 -4.93 11.11 -24.50
C VAL A 363 -3.66 11.93 -24.54
N ASP A 364 -2.98 11.87 -25.67
CA ASP A 364 -1.77 12.64 -25.91
C ASP A 364 -2.11 13.91 -26.69
N ILE A 365 -1.55 15.04 -26.25
CA ILE A 365 -1.79 16.35 -26.86
C ILE A 365 -0.44 16.89 -27.32
N ASN A 366 -0.25 16.94 -28.63
CA ASN A 366 0.90 17.57 -29.25
C ASN A 366 0.41 18.75 -30.08
N THR A 367 0.77 19.97 -29.68
CA THR A 367 0.25 21.23 -30.25
C THR A 367 -1.28 21.30 -30.25
N ASN A 368 -1.93 21.19 -31.42
CA ASN A 368 -3.37 21.11 -31.62
C ASN A 368 -3.85 19.69 -31.97
N ILE A 369 -2.94 18.73 -32.13
CA ILE A 369 -3.25 17.34 -32.45
C ILE A 369 -3.54 16.57 -31.16
N VAL A 370 -4.72 15.94 -31.12
CA VAL A 370 -5.14 15.03 -30.05
C VAL A 370 -5.05 13.60 -30.56
N THR A 371 -4.28 12.76 -29.86
CA THR A 371 -4.17 11.32 -30.14
C THR A 371 -4.83 10.51 -29.03
N LEU A 372 -5.80 9.67 -29.40
CA LEU A 372 -6.48 8.80 -28.45
C LEU A 372 -5.88 7.41 -28.47
N TYR A 373 -5.57 6.90 -27.28
CA TYR A 373 -5.14 5.53 -27.04
C TYR A 373 -6.14 4.82 -26.13
N SER A 374 -6.31 3.51 -26.31
CA SER A 374 -7.01 2.65 -25.33
C SER A 374 -6.16 1.45 -24.99
N ASP A 375 -6.15 1.09 -23.72
CA ASP A 375 -5.32 0.02 -23.19
C ASP A 375 -5.67 -1.35 -23.77
N LYS A 376 -4.65 -2.19 -23.94
CA LYS A 376 -4.83 -3.58 -24.37
C LYS A 376 -5.22 -4.45 -23.18
N SER A 377 -5.75 -5.64 -23.45
CA SER A 377 -5.85 -6.68 -22.40
C SER A 377 -4.49 -7.22 -21.97
N SER A 378 -3.51 -7.16 -22.88
CA SER A 378 -2.08 -7.38 -22.61
C SER A 378 -1.41 -6.05 -22.27
N SER A 379 -0.10 -6.06 -22.05
CA SER A 379 0.68 -4.82 -21.97
C SER A 379 0.58 -3.97 -23.24
N GLY A 380 0.60 -2.64 -23.07
CA GLY A 380 0.61 -1.65 -24.15
C GLY A 380 -0.76 -1.09 -24.51
N LYS A 381 -0.80 -0.24 -25.55
CA LYS A 381 -2.00 0.53 -25.93
C LYS A 381 -2.28 0.43 -27.43
N TYR A 382 -3.55 0.52 -27.81
CA TYR A 382 -3.96 0.72 -29.19
C TYR A 382 -4.04 2.21 -29.48
N GLU A 383 -3.33 2.68 -30.50
CA GLU A 383 -3.55 4.01 -31.06
C GLU A 383 -4.85 3.98 -31.88
N LEU A 384 -5.85 4.75 -31.44
CA LEU A 384 -7.21 4.68 -31.97
C LEU A 384 -7.40 5.63 -33.15
N LEU A 385 -7.18 6.91 -32.91
CA LEU A 385 -7.43 7.99 -33.85
C LEU A 385 -6.60 9.23 -33.50
N LYS A 386 -6.45 10.10 -34.50
CA LYS A 386 -5.89 11.45 -34.38
C LYS A 386 -6.83 12.46 -35.03
N PHE A 387 -6.97 13.61 -34.40
CA PHE A 387 -7.74 14.74 -34.91
C PHE A 387 -7.15 16.07 -34.40
N GLU A 388 -7.53 17.16 -35.02
CA GLU A 388 -7.11 18.51 -34.65
C GLU A 388 -8.19 19.20 -33.81
N GLU A 389 -7.79 19.90 -32.76
CA GLU A 389 -8.70 20.75 -31.98
C GLU A 389 -7.91 21.98 -31.56
N ASP A 390 -8.24 23.15 -32.13
CA ASP A 390 -7.46 24.36 -31.93
C ASP A 390 -7.68 24.98 -30.54
N ASN A 391 -8.84 24.76 -29.92
CA ASN A 391 -9.12 25.28 -28.59
C ASN A 391 -8.43 24.44 -27.52
N LYS A 392 -7.45 25.06 -26.83
CA LYS A 392 -6.68 24.42 -25.76
C LYS A 392 -7.55 23.79 -24.68
N ASN A 393 -8.59 24.49 -24.22
CA ASN A 393 -9.45 23.99 -23.15
C ASN A 393 -10.27 22.80 -23.62
N LYS A 394 -10.72 22.80 -24.88
CA LYS A 394 -11.42 21.66 -25.46
C LYS A 394 -10.53 20.41 -25.55
N ARG A 395 -9.28 20.55 -26.00
CA ARG A 395 -8.29 19.45 -25.95
C ARG A 395 -8.13 18.89 -24.54
N HIS A 396 -7.93 19.77 -23.56
CA HIS A 396 -7.72 19.39 -22.17
C HIS A 396 -8.97 18.75 -21.55
N TYR A 397 -10.16 19.26 -21.87
CA TYR A 397 -11.42 18.68 -21.42
C TYR A 397 -11.60 17.25 -21.93
N LEU A 398 -11.33 16.99 -23.22
CA LEU A 398 -11.37 15.63 -23.77
C LEU A 398 -10.35 14.72 -23.09
N LYS A 399 -9.13 15.19 -22.90
CA LYS A 399 -8.09 14.44 -22.19
C LYS A 399 -8.55 14.06 -20.78
N TYR A 400 -8.92 15.04 -19.97
CA TYR A 400 -9.30 14.80 -18.58
C TYR A 400 -10.58 13.97 -18.48
N PHE A 401 -11.55 14.16 -19.39
CA PHE A 401 -12.77 13.36 -19.42
C PHE A 401 -12.48 11.89 -19.70
N LEU A 402 -11.79 11.60 -20.81
CA LEU A 402 -11.53 10.24 -21.25
C LEU A 402 -10.60 9.48 -20.30
N GLU A 403 -9.58 10.15 -19.75
CA GLU A 403 -8.63 9.55 -18.79
C GLU A 403 -9.25 9.32 -17.39
N ASN A 404 -10.41 9.92 -17.08
CA ASN A 404 -11.08 9.78 -15.78
C ASN A 404 -12.46 9.07 -15.87
N LEU A 405 -12.74 8.35 -16.95
CA LEU A 405 -13.92 7.48 -17.03
C LEU A 405 -13.86 6.39 -15.95
N THR A 406 -14.99 6.12 -15.29
CA THR A 406 -15.08 5.06 -14.28
C THR A 406 -15.19 3.68 -14.93
N GLU A 407 -14.83 2.62 -14.19
CA GLU A 407 -15.06 1.24 -14.65
C GLU A 407 -16.52 1.01 -15.04
N GLU A 408 -17.47 1.54 -14.26
CA GLU A 408 -18.91 1.49 -14.55
C GLU A 408 -19.25 2.13 -15.91
N LYS A 409 -18.73 3.34 -16.19
CA LYS A 409 -18.96 3.99 -17.50
C LYS A 409 -18.31 3.21 -18.64
N LEU A 410 -17.11 2.65 -18.43
CA LEU A 410 -16.45 1.81 -19.43
C LEU A 410 -17.25 0.53 -19.71
N GLU A 411 -17.85 -0.09 -18.67
CA GLU A 411 -18.73 -1.25 -18.81
C GLU A 411 -20.03 -0.88 -19.53
N GLU A 412 -20.66 0.23 -19.18
CA GLU A 412 -21.84 0.77 -19.85
C GLU A 412 -21.60 0.99 -21.36
N ILE A 413 -20.48 1.63 -21.73
CA ILE A 413 -20.08 1.80 -23.14
C ILE A 413 -19.93 0.44 -23.84
N ASN A 414 -19.38 -0.55 -23.13
CA ASN A 414 -19.14 -1.88 -23.66
C ASN A 414 -20.42 -2.69 -23.85
N GLU A 415 -21.45 -2.47 -23.06
CA GLU A 415 -22.73 -3.15 -23.13
C GLU A 415 -23.67 -2.47 -24.13
N THR A 416 -23.67 -1.14 -24.16
CA THR A 416 -24.62 -0.33 -24.93
C THR A 416 -24.27 -0.27 -26.42
N HIS A 417 -22.98 -0.23 -26.77
CA HIS A 417 -22.57 -0.02 -28.16
C HIS A 417 -22.00 -1.28 -28.82
N SER A 418 -22.37 -1.52 -30.08
CA SER A 418 -21.88 -2.65 -30.87
C SER A 418 -20.74 -2.25 -31.82
N GLY A 419 -20.01 -3.24 -32.35
CA GLY A 419 -18.90 -3.01 -33.28
C GLY A 419 -17.51 -3.17 -32.67
N ASN A 420 -16.49 -2.79 -33.44
CA ASN A 420 -15.09 -2.84 -32.99
C ASN A 420 -14.76 -1.69 -32.03
N LEU A 421 -13.59 -1.75 -31.40
CA LEU A 421 -13.11 -0.83 -30.36
C LEU A 421 -13.31 0.64 -30.76
N LEU A 422 -12.82 1.02 -31.94
CA LEU A 422 -12.97 2.39 -32.43
C LEU A 422 -14.44 2.80 -32.60
N LYS A 423 -15.29 1.91 -33.14
CA LYS A 423 -16.72 2.23 -33.31
C LYS A 423 -17.38 2.55 -31.98
N ARG A 424 -17.06 1.81 -30.92
CA ARG A 424 -17.57 2.02 -29.56
C ARG A 424 -17.03 3.31 -28.95
N VAL A 425 -15.72 3.57 -29.08
CA VAL A 425 -15.07 4.80 -28.59
C VAL A 425 -15.71 6.05 -29.22
N LEU A 426 -16.00 6.01 -30.52
CA LEU A 426 -16.66 7.10 -31.23
C LEU A 426 -18.11 7.38 -30.77
N GLN A 427 -18.72 6.51 -29.97
CA GLN A 427 -20.07 6.72 -29.41
C GLN A 427 -20.04 7.34 -28.01
N ILE A 428 -18.86 7.59 -27.43
CA ILE A 428 -18.76 8.16 -26.10
C ILE A 428 -19.38 9.56 -26.10
N GLU A 429 -20.33 9.79 -25.21
CA GLU A 429 -20.94 11.09 -24.99
C GLU A 429 -20.04 11.99 -24.13
N ILE A 430 -19.78 13.19 -24.64
CA ILE A 430 -18.97 14.22 -24.01
C ILE A 430 -19.90 15.37 -23.58
N PRO A 431 -20.14 15.56 -22.27
CA PRO A 431 -21.08 16.55 -21.78
C PRO A 431 -20.65 17.98 -22.10
N ASP A 432 -21.59 18.80 -22.59
CA ASP A 432 -21.48 20.24 -22.80
C ASP A 432 -20.20 20.72 -23.51
N TYR A 433 -19.66 19.89 -24.41
CA TYR A 433 -18.42 20.18 -25.12
C TYR A 433 -18.51 21.40 -26.05
N ASP A 434 -19.70 21.70 -26.58
CA ASP A 434 -19.98 22.88 -27.38
C ASP A 434 -20.04 24.18 -26.57
N LYS A 435 -20.14 24.10 -25.24
CA LYS A 435 -20.22 25.27 -24.36
C LYS A 435 -18.84 25.67 -23.86
N ASP A 436 -18.15 26.50 -24.64
CA ASP A 436 -16.79 26.99 -24.33
C ASP A 436 -16.62 27.54 -22.90
N HIS A 437 -17.63 28.21 -22.35
CA HIS A 437 -17.58 28.74 -21.01
C HIS A 437 -17.63 27.64 -19.92
N VAL A 438 -18.38 26.56 -20.14
CA VAL A 438 -18.43 25.37 -19.27
C VAL A 438 -17.11 24.63 -19.35
N VAL A 439 -16.67 24.31 -20.56
CA VAL A 439 -15.39 23.63 -20.85
C VAL A 439 -14.23 24.34 -20.15
N ARG A 440 -14.10 25.65 -20.36
CA ARG A 440 -13.05 26.46 -19.71
C ARG A 440 -13.15 26.43 -18.19
N LYS A 441 -14.35 26.51 -17.61
CA LYS A 441 -14.53 26.53 -16.16
C LYS A 441 -14.13 25.19 -15.53
N VAL A 442 -14.58 24.08 -16.10
CA VAL A 442 -14.25 22.71 -15.65
C VAL A 442 -12.75 22.46 -15.74
N VAL A 443 -12.14 22.78 -16.88
CA VAL A 443 -10.69 22.59 -17.10
C VAL A 443 -9.88 23.41 -16.10
N ASN A 444 -10.20 24.69 -15.92
CA ASN A 444 -9.48 25.54 -14.98
C ASN A 444 -9.61 25.04 -13.53
N GLU A 445 -10.79 24.58 -13.11
CA GLU A 445 -10.99 24.04 -11.76
C GLU A 445 -10.20 22.74 -11.55
N TRP A 446 -10.21 21.84 -12.54
CA TRP A 446 -9.41 20.62 -12.50
C TRP A 446 -7.91 20.91 -12.46
N GLU A 447 -7.41 21.78 -13.33
CA GLU A 447 -5.99 22.15 -13.36
C GLU A 447 -5.54 22.83 -12.06
N SER A 448 -6.40 23.69 -11.46
CA SER A 448 -6.13 24.27 -10.14
C SER A 448 -6.02 23.18 -9.08
N LEU A 449 -6.94 22.20 -9.07
CA LEU A 449 -6.92 21.08 -8.13
C LEU A 449 -5.63 20.25 -8.27
N GLN A 450 -5.24 19.89 -9.51
CA GLN A 450 -4.02 19.13 -9.79
C GLN A 450 -2.76 19.91 -9.36
N LYS A 451 -2.72 21.22 -9.64
CA LYS A 451 -1.61 22.08 -9.21
C LYS A 451 -1.49 22.15 -7.69
N GLU A 452 -2.62 22.27 -6.97
CA GLU A 452 -2.61 22.25 -5.50
C GLU A 452 -2.11 20.92 -4.93
N ILE A 453 -2.43 19.79 -5.57
CA ILE A 453 -1.89 18.47 -5.18
C ILE A 453 -0.37 18.46 -5.39
N GLU A 454 0.10 18.86 -6.58
CA GLU A 454 1.54 18.89 -6.90
C GLU A 454 2.34 19.79 -5.96
N GLU A 455 1.79 20.95 -5.58
CA GLU A 455 2.39 21.86 -4.59
C GLU A 455 2.49 21.20 -3.20
N LEU A 456 1.44 20.51 -2.76
CA LEU A 456 1.45 19.77 -1.49
C LEU A 456 2.47 18.62 -1.50
N GLU A 457 2.61 17.91 -2.62
CA GLU A 457 3.61 16.84 -2.77
C GLU A 457 5.03 17.37 -2.66
N LYS A 458 5.34 18.50 -3.31
CA LYS A 458 6.64 19.18 -3.20
C LYS A 458 6.93 19.64 -1.77
N GLU A 459 5.94 20.18 -1.07
CA GLU A 459 6.08 20.55 0.34
C GLU A 459 6.31 19.35 1.26
N ILE A 460 5.65 18.22 0.98
CA ILE A 460 5.87 16.95 1.70
C ILE A 460 7.30 16.47 1.48
N GLU A 461 7.78 16.41 0.24
CA GLU A 461 9.13 15.96 -0.10
C GLU A 461 10.19 16.81 0.62
N LYS A 462 10.07 18.14 0.53
CA LYS A 462 10.95 19.06 1.26
C LYS A 462 10.92 18.82 2.78
N THR A 463 9.74 18.64 3.36
CA THR A 463 9.60 18.40 4.80
C THR A 463 10.21 17.06 5.22
N ASP A 464 10.12 16.05 4.36
CA ASP A 464 10.67 14.71 4.56
C ASP A 464 12.20 14.72 4.46
N ASP A 465 12.78 15.45 3.50
CA ASP A 465 14.23 15.66 3.42
C ASP A 465 14.76 16.42 4.63
N GLU A 466 14.01 17.42 5.13
CA GLU A 466 14.36 18.11 6.38
C GLU A 466 14.29 17.18 7.61
N ILE A 467 13.42 16.17 7.61
CA ILE A 467 13.43 15.09 8.62
C ILE A 467 14.68 14.23 8.46
N ASP A 468 15.02 13.83 7.24
CA ASP A 468 16.19 13.00 6.96
C ASP A 468 17.47 13.66 7.46
N GLN A 469 17.68 14.96 7.19
CA GLN A 469 18.83 15.70 7.71
C GLN A 469 18.87 15.72 9.24
N MET A 470 17.72 15.98 9.88
CA MET A 470 17.65 15.93 11.33
C MET A 470 17.97 14.54 11.90
N VAL A 471 17.61 13.48 11.18
CA VAL A 471 17.93 12.10 11.57
C VAL A 471 19.41 11.83 11.37
N TYR A 472 20.03 12.24 10.26
CA TYR A 472 21.47 12.11 10.07
C TYR A 472 22.26 12.81 11.18
N ASP A 473 21.84 14.01 11.59
CA ASP A 473 22.42 14.74 12.73
C ASP A 473 22.29 13.99 14.06
N LEU A 474 21.20 13.24 14.26
CA LEU A 474 21.00 12.46 15.49
C LEU A 474 22.00 11.29 15.60
N TYR A 475 22.50 10.78 14.48
CA TYR A 475 23.47 9.69 14.41
C TYR A 475 24.88 10.18 14.08
N GLU A 476 25.10 11.50 14.07
CA GLU A 476 26.39 12.15 13.80
C GLU A 476 27.02 11.67 12.49
N LEU A 477 26.21 11.56 11.43
CA LEU A 477 26.66 11.07 10.14
C LEU A 477 27.41 12.14 9.34
N THR A 478 28.43 11.69 8.61
CA THR A 478 29.22 12.52 7.68
C THR A 478 28.62 12.51 6.28
N ASP A 479 28.96 13.50 5.44
CA ASP A 479 28.52 13.55 4.04
C ASP A 479 28.86 12.28 3.24
N LYS A 480 29.99 11.64 3.55
CA LYS A 480 30.39 10.38 2.90
C LYS A 480 29.48 9.23 3.30
N GLU A 481 29.01 9.19 4.54
CA GLU A 481 28.07 8.18 5.03
C GLU A 481 26.67 8.45 4.49
N ILE A 482 26.23 9.71 4.45
CA ILE A 482 24.95 10.11 3.84
C ILE A 482 24.89 9.69 2.37
N LYS A 483 25.97 9.89 1.60
CA LYS A 483 26.04 9.41 0.21
C LYS A 483 25.91 7.89 0.07
N VAL A 484 26.26 7.10 1.07
CA VAL A 484 26.05 5.64 1.04
C VAL A 484 24.59 5.28 1.29
N ILE A 485 23.87 6.11 2.04
CA ILE A 485 22.44 5.93 2.34
C ILE A 485 21.57 6.29 1.14
N GLU A 486 21.96 7.32 0.39
CA GLU A 486 21.18 7.89 -0.71
C GLU A 486 21.53 7.35 -2.11
N GLN A 487 22.45 6.38 -2.18
CA GLN A 487 22.70 5.54 -3.35
C GLN A 487 21.61 4.48 -3.50
#